data_AF-A0A938MY69-F1
#
_entry.id   AF-A0A938MY69-F1
#
_cell.length_a   1.000
_cell.length_b   1.000
_cell.length_c   1.000
_cell.angle_alpha   90.00
_cell.angle_beta   90.00
_cell.angle_gamma   90.00
#
_symmetry.space_group_name_H-M   'P 1'
#
loop_
_entity.id
_entity.type
_entity.pdbx_description
1 polymer ?
#
loop_
_entity_poly.entity_id
_entity_poly.type
_entity_poly.pdbx_seq_one_letter_code
_entity_poly.pdbx_strand_id
1 'polypeptide(L)'
;QATKIVITDPKLGGFQFGVGQQVTLRDLTIDYDPLPFCQGTVRAVDVEQGSFDLEVAAGYPTPDAENFANAHEPYGKWGMILDPATRRIRAGTPDHFMTPRWEHVEGRVWRFFTAAEHYRRNLEHMRVGDAYVHLARGFGSAVAAQGCDGVRIENITVHASPGLAVGLIGNRGEIVVRGLQVRFAPDSDRLLTTDADGVHCQQNRSGPVIEDCYFEGMADDAINIYAPPNVLREIRAPNQWLVSPNCLILPGDRLQVLDPRTGSLRGEVRVVGGGLEQRAFLLTLDQPLAGAVAGEDHRSADTLYNVDACGAGFLIRRNHMRGNRRYGCLLRAGGGVVEENLFEDTTGAGVVVTNEPDWPEGPMPWGVTIRGNRFLRGGTCLGYADAAHGAALSVRAVRLGHGLAEAEPIRDAVIENNEIQDRAGAALFVGGATNVSVQGNRITASPDASRRRKGPAILIERCSRVTLTDNTVSDPRPDTSAAVEIGSNVAPAEDGVRLLNLRASLAPGAHAVDDRRAIQ
;
A
#
# COMPACT_ATOMS: atom_id res chain seq x y z
N GLN A 1 22.76 21.05 14.91
CA GLN A 1 21.29 20.97 14.96
C GLN A 1 20.79 21.24 13.55
N ALA A 2 19.99 20.34 12.98
CA ALA A 2 19.37 20.60 11.68
C ALA A 2 18.38 21.77 11.80
N THR A 3 18.22 22.56 10.75
CA THR A 3 17.25 23.66 10.73
C THR A 3 15.83 23.09 10.86
N LYS A 4 15.03 23.58 11.81
CA LYS A 4 13.62 23.22 11.94
C LYS A 4 12.74 24.27 11.25
N ILE A 5 11.93 23.82 10.30
CA ILE A 5 10.90 24.61 9.63
C ILE A 5 9.55 24.18 10.19
N VAL A 6 8.77 25.15 10.68
CA VAL A 6 7.41 24.93 11.17
C VAL A 6 6.44 25.61 10.22
N ILE A 7 5.54 24.83 9.63
CA ILE A 7 4.50 25.32 8.73
C ILE A 7 3.29 25.71 9.57
N THR A 8 2.84 26.95 9.42
CA THR A 8 1.78 27.54 10.26
C THR A 8 0.38 27.45 9.65
N ASP A 9 0.26 27.00 8.40
CA ASP A 9 -1.02 26.64 7.80
C ASP A 9 -1.08 25.11 7.64
N PRO A 10 -1.89 24.41 8.46
CA PRO A 10 -1.98 22.96 8.44
C PRO A 10 -2.57 22.39 7.14
N LYS A 11 -3.10 23.22 6.23
CA LYS A 11 -3.65 22.74 4.94
C LYS A 11 -2.57 22.59 3.86
N LEU A 12 -1.42 23.24 4.02
CA LEU A 12 -0.42 23.38 2.96
C LEU A 12 0.68 22.31 3.03
N GLY A 13 1.23 21.97 1.88
CA GLY A 13 2.51 21.27 1.80
C GLY A 13 3.67 22.17 2.23
N GLY A 14 4.85 21.57 2.44
CA GLY A 14 6.06 22.31 2.84
C GLY A 14 6.85 22.84 1.66
N PHE A 15 7.50 21.95 0.93
CA PHE A 15 8.34 22.28 -0.22
C PHE A 15 7.78 21.64 -1.49
N GLN A 16 7.70 22.40 -2.59
CA GLN A 16 7.29 21.89 -3.89
C GLN A 16 8.27 22.32 -4.98
N PHE A 17 8.81 21.34 -5.70
CA PHE A 17 9.70 21.53 -6.85
C PHE A 17 8.98 21.08 -8.13
N GLY A 18 8.91 21.95 -9.14
CA GLY A 18 8.23 21.68 -10.40
C GLY A 18 9.16 21.89 -11.60
N VAL A 19 9.23 20.89 -12.50
CA VAL A 19 9.97 20.96 -13.78
C VAL A 19 11.44 21.38 -13.61
N GLY A 20 12.04 21.00 -12.48
CA GLY A 20 13.42 21.32 -12.13
C GLY A 20 14.44 20.36 -12.74
N GLN A 21 15.72 20.74 -12.67
CA GLN A 21 16.86 19.88 -13.01
C GLN A 21 17.79 19.81 -11.81
N GLN A 22 18.25 18.61 -11.45
CA GLN A 22 19.20 18.36 -10.37
C GLN A 22 18.78 19.00 -9.03
N VAL A 23 17.54 18.72 -8.61
CA VAL A 23 16.96 19.24 -7.38
C VAL A 23 17.49 18.47 -6.18
N THR A 24 18.02 19.16 -5.17
CA THR A 24 18.42 18.55 -3.89
C THR A 24 17.83 19.33 -2.71
N LEU A 25 17.14 18.63 -1.80
CA LEU A 25 16.73 19.15 -0.49
C LEU A 25 17.36 18.28 0.60
N ARG A 26 18.07 18.88 1.55
CA ARG A 26 18.75 18.13 2.61
C ARG A 26 18.88 18.83 3.95
N ASP A 27 19.12 18.01 4.99
CA ASP A 27 19.59 18.42 6.32
C ASP A 27 18.64 19.38 7.09
N LEU A 28 17.33 19.09 7.07
CA LEU A 28 16.33 19.87 7.79
C LEU A 28 15.25 19.00 8.45
N THR A 29 14.48 19.63 9.34
CA THR A 29 13.30 19.06 9.99
C THR A 29 12.07 19.87 9.61
N ILE A 30 10.98 19.20 9.25
CA ILE A 30 9.68 19.79 8.93
C ILE A 30 8.66 19.37 10.00
N ASP A 31 7.92 20.34 10.50
CA ASP A 31 6.84 20.14 11.47
C ASP A 31 5.71 21.14 11.21
N TYR A 32 4.59 20.97 11.89
CA TYR A 32 3.38 21.81 11.73
C TYR A 32 2.88 22.31 13.09
N ASP A 33 2.46 23.56 13.13
CA ASP A 33 1.76 24.16 14.28
C ASP A 33 0.78 25.25 13.79
N PRO A 34 -0.55 25.02 13.84
CA PRO A 34 -1.21 23.85 14.42
C PRO A 34 -0.99 22.56 13.61
N LEU A 35 -1.28 21.41 14.23
CA LEU A 35 -1.19 20.10 13.57
C LEU A 35 -2.32 19.90 12.54
N PRO A 36 -2.10 19.07 11.50
CA PRO A 36 -3.13 18.76 10.51
C PRO A 36 -4.14 17.70 10.98
N PHE A 37 -3.97 17.15 12.18
CA PHE A 37 -4.85 16.17 12.81
C PHE A 37 -5.15 16.58 14.26
N CYS A 38 -6.20 16.00 14.82
CA CYS A 38 -6.54 16.12 16.23
C CYS A 38 -6.56 14.75 16.89
N GLN A 39 -6.39 14.72 18.22
CA GLN A 39 -6.50 13.50 18.99
C GLN A 39 -7.22 13.76 20.31
N GLY A 40 -7.77 12.71 20.89
CA GLY A 40 -8.52 12.81 22.13
C GLY A 40 -8.89 11.47 22.74
N THR A 41 -9.73 11.53 23.76
CA THR A 41 -10.26 10.35 24.46
C THR A 41 -11.74 10.20 24.18
N VAL A 42 -12.16 8.99 23.81
CA VAL A 42 -13.58 8.67 23.60
C VAL A 42 -14.32 8.72 24.94
N ARG A 43 -15.42 9.49 25.01
CA ARG A 43 -16.25 9.69 26.21
C ARG A 43 -17.59 8.98 26.18
N ALA A 44 -18.16 8.80 25.00
CA ALA A 44 -19.40 8.04 24.82
C ALA A 44 -19.38 7.36 23.44
N VAL A 45 -20.07 6.23 23.32
CA VAL A 45 -20.23 5.50 22.05
C VAL A 45 -21.70 5.11 21.92
N ASP A 46 -22.32 5.46 20.80
CA ASP A 46 -23.67 5.07 20.42
C ASP A 46 -23.63 4.34 19.07
N VAL A 47 -23.60 3.01 19.14
CA VAL A 47 -23.57 2.14 17.95
C VAL A 47 -24.90 2.20 17.18
N GLU A 48 -26.02 2.46 17.84
CA GLU A 48 -27.33 2.53 17.18
C GLU A 48 -27.44 3.79 16.33
N GLN A 49 -27.02 4.93 16.87
CA GLN A 49 -27.01 6.21 16.16
C GLN A 49 -25.78 6.39 15.25
N GLY A 50 -24.78 5.50 15.34
CA GLY A 50 -23.56 5.60 14.55
C GLY A 50 -22.72 6.82 14.93
N SER A 51 -22.66 7.12 16.22
CA SER A 51 -21.96 8.28 16.75
C SER A 51 -21.09 7.95 17.97
N PHE A 52 -20.13 8.80 18.25
CA PHE A 52 -19.33 8.76 19.48
C PHE A 52 -18.87 10.16 19.86
N ASP A 53 -18.65 10.39 21.15
CA ASP A 53 -18.16 11.66 21.67
C ASP A 53 -16.66 11.56 21.91
N LEU A 54 -15.90 12.51 21.37
CA LEU A 54 -14.45 12.64 21.55
C LEU A 54 -14.15 13.90 22.34
N GLU A 55 -13.51 13.77 23.50
CA GLU A 55 -12.89 14.91 24.17
C GLU A 55 -11.50 15.13 23.57
N VAL A 56 -11.36 16.21 22.79
CA VAL A 56 -10.11 16.57 22.12
C VAL A 56 -9.10 17.06 23.14
N ALA A 57 -7.91 16.47 23.14
CA ALA A 57 -6.84 16.78 24.08
C ALA A 57 -6.42 18.25 24.01
N ALA A 58 -5.98 18.80 25.15
CA ALA A 58 -5.44 20.16 25.20
C ALA A 58 -4.18 20.28 24.33
N GLY A 59 -4.01 21.42 23.65
CA GLY A 59 -2.89 21.65 22.72
C GLY A 59 -3.08 21.09 21.30
N TYR A 60 -4.14 20.35 21.05
CA TYR A 60 -4.51 19.88 19.70
C TYR A 60 -5.59 20.78 19.07
N PRO A 61 -5.64 20.92 17.73
CA PRO A 61 -6.74 21.61 17.06
C PRO A 61 -8.06 20.87 17.28
N THR A 62 -9.18 21.58 17.25
CA THR A 62 -10.52 21.00 17.30
C THR A 62 -11.12 20.86 15.89
N PRO A 63 -12.12 19.99 15.68
CA PRO A 63 -12.67 19.70 14.35
C PRO A 63 -13.40 20.86 13.67
N ASP A 64 -13.70 21.95 14.39
CA ASP A 64 -14.19 23.21 13.82
C ASP A 64 -13.09 24.07 13.19
N ALA A 65 -11.82 23.69 13.32
CA ALA A 65 -10.73 24.34 12.61
C ALA A 65 -10.87 24.16 11.09
N GLU A 66 -10.44 25.18 10.35
CA GLU A 66 -10.70 25.30 8.91
C GLU A 66 -10.15 24.12 8.09
N ASN A 67 -9.02 23.53 8.50
CA ASN A 67 -8.44 22.37 7.83
C ASN A 67 -9.34 21.13 7.88
N PHE A 68 -10.05 20.90 8.98
CA PHE A 68 -11.00 19.79 9.09
C PHE A 68 -12.24 20.02 8.23
N ALA A 69 -12.78 21.23 8.22
CA ALA A 69 -13.93 21.56 7.38
C ALA A 69 -13.62 21.39 5.88
N ASN A 70 -12.42 21.81 5.46
CA ASN A 70 -11.96 21.82 4.07
C ASN A 70 -11.16 20.57 3.66
N ALA A 71 -10.99 19.58 4.55
CA ALA A 71 -10.33 18.33 4.22
C ALA A 71 -11.01 17.64 3.03
N HIS A 72 -10.23 16.99 2.18
CA HIS A 72 -10.69 16.54 0.87
C HIS A 72 -11.75 15.44 0.98
N GLU A 73 -12.97 15.65 0.49
CA GLU A 73 -14.01 14.61 0.55
C GLU A 73 -13.99 13.65 -0.66
N PRO A 74 -14.33 12.36 -0.47
CA PRO A 74 -14.73 11.73 0.79
C PRO A 74 -13.56 11.23 1.65
N TYR A 75 -12.31 11.27 1.17
CA TYR A 75 -11.18 10.52 1.73
C TYR A 75 -10.33 11.27 2.78
N GLY A 76 -10.71 12.48 3.13
CA GLY A 76 -9.94 13.42 3.94
C GLY A 76 -10.36 13.46 5.40
N LYS A 77 -11.53 12.89 5.73
CA LYS A 77 -12.17 12.99 7.04
C LYS A 77 -12.46 11.60 7.60
N TRP A 78 -11.50 11.06 8.33
CA TRP A 78 -11.62 9.78 9.02
C TRP A 78 -10.61 9.66 10.15
N GLY A 79 -10.70 8.62 10.96
CA GLY A 79 -9.79 8.45 12.08
C GLY A 79 -9.61 7.01 12.51
N MET A 80 -8.81 6.82 13.56
CA MET A 80 -8.34 5.52 14.02
C MET A 80 -8.33 5.46 15.54
N ILE A 81 -8.54 4.27 16.10
CA ILE A 81 -8.32 4.00 17.52
C ILE A 81 -6.89 3.53 17.72
N LEU A 82 -6.13 4.24 18.56
CA LEU A 82 -4.73 3.95 18.83
C LEU A 82 -4.55 3.49 20.28
N ASP A 83 -3.59 2.62 20.52
CA ASP A 83 -3.04 2.37 21.85
C ASP A 83 -1.96 3.43 22.13
N PRO A 84 -2.14 4.33 23.12
CA PRO A 84 -1.20 5.41 23.39
C PRO A 84 0.17 4.93 23.90
N ALA A 85 0.25 3.73 24.50
CA ALA A 85 1.52 3.18 24.98
C ALA A 85 2.41 2.73 23.82
N THR A 86 1.81 2.22 22.75
CA THR A 86 2.53 1.70 21.58
C THR A 86 2.48 2.64 20.37
N ARG A 87 1.57 3.62 20.36
CA ARG A 87 1.24 4.54 19.26
C ARG A 87 0.89 3.82 17.96
N ARG A 88 0.09 2.76 18.08
CA ARG A 88 -0.33 1.88 16.98
C ARG A 88 -1.81 1.66 17.02
N ILE A 89 -2.41 1.28 15.89
CA ILE A 89 -3.82 0.87 15.86
C ILE A 89 -4.04 -0.22 16.91
N ARG A 90 -5.03 0.00 17.78
CA ARG A 90 -5.31 -0.92 18.88
C ARG A 90 -5.67 -2.29 18.29
N ALA A 91 -5.04 -3.35 18.82
CA ALA A 91 -5.31 -4.70 18.33
C ALA A 91 -6.80 -5.03 18.43
N GLY A 92 -7.34 -5.68 17.40
CA GLY A 92 -8.75 -6.07 17.32
C GLY A 92 -9.73 -4.95 17.02
N THR A 93 -9.28 -3.76 16.61
CA THR A 93 -10.17 -2.72 16.06
C THR A 93 -10.08 -2.66 14.54
N PRO A 94 -11.11 -2.14 13.84
CA PRO A 94 -11.01 -1.74 12.45
C PRO A 94 -9.82 -0.83 12.23
N ASP A 95 -9.32 -0.86 11.01
CA ASP A 95 -8.15 -0.08 10.65
C ASP A 95 -8.48 1.42 10.57
N HIS A 96 -9.73 1.81 10.27
CA HIS A 96 -10.21 3.19 10.26
C HIS A 96 -11.74 3.31 10.47
N PHE A 97 -12.18 4.55 10.71
CA PHE A 97 -13.58 4.96 10.81
C PHE A 97 -13.80 6.20 9.96
N MET A 98 -14.66 6.12 8.94
CA MET A 98 -15.04 7.30 8.15
C MET A 98 -16.04 8.15 8.93
N THR A 99 -15.62 9.35 9.33
CA THR A 99 -16.37 10.25 10.22
C THR A 99 -16.41 11.66 9.64
N PRO A 100 -17.16 11.89 8.55
CA PRO A 100 -17.11 13.16 7.80
C PRO A 100 -17.85 14.31 8.49
N ARG A 101 -18.60 14.03 9.57
CA ARG A 101 -19.49 14.96 10.23
C ARG A 101 -19.29 14.93 11.74
N TRP A 102 -19.39 16.11 12.35
CA TRP A 102 -19.34 16.29 13.80
C TRP A 102 -20.22 17.44 14.28
N GLU A 103 -20.52 17.45 15.57
CA GLU A 103 -21.25 18.51 16.29
C GLU A 103 -20.54 18.85 17.60
N HIS A 104 -20.56 20.13 17.98
CA HIS A 104 -20.06 20.55 19.29
C HIS A 104 -21.04 20.11 20.38
N VAL A 105 -20.53 19.51 21.45
CA VAL A 105 -21.36 19.09 22.60
C VAL A 105 -21.17 20.08 23.75
N GLU A 106 -19.97 20.12 24.32
CA GLU A 106 -19.58 21.04 25.38
C GLU A 106 -18.05 21.12 25.47
N GLY A 107 -17.49 22.24 25.93
CA GLY A 107 -16.04 22.36 26.14
C GLY A 107 -15.23 21.93 24.91
N ARG A 108 -14.39 20.89 25.06
CA ARG A 108 -13.61 20.27 23.97
C ARG A 108 -14.19 18.92 23.52
N VAL A 109 -15.44 18.63 23.85
CA VAL A 109 -16.16 17.41 23.48
C VAL A 109 -16.93 17.64 22.18
N TRP A 110 -16.70 16.76 21.21
CA TRP A 110 -17.32 16.77 19.89
C TRP A 110 -17.94 15.42 19.60
N ARG A 111 -19.18 15.41 19.12
CA ARG A 111 -19.85 14.20 18.66
C ARG A 111 -19.54 13.95 17.19
N PHE A 112 -18.91 12.83 16.88
CA PHE A 112 -18.62 12.38 15.52
C PHE A 112 -19.68 11.42 15.02
N PHE A 113 -19.93 11.45 13.70
CA PHE A 113 -20.91 10.58 13.04
C PHE A 113 -20.26 9.81 11.90
N THR A 114 -20.54 8.51 11.85
CA THR A 114 -20.04 7.62 10.79
C THR A 114 -20.70 7.89 9.43
N ALA A 115 -19.97 7.68 8.33
CA ALA A 115 -20.44 8.00 6.97
C ALA A 115 -21.51 7.04 6.41
N ALA A 116 -21.57 5.80 6.89
CA ALA A 116 -22.45 4.76 6.37
C ALA A 116 -22.71 3.64 7.40
N GLU A 117 -23.71 2.80 7.15
CA GLU A 117 -24.13 1.74 8.08
C GLU A 117 -23.01 0.73 8.42
N HIS A 118 -22.14 0.40 7.46
CA HIS A 118 -21.04 -0.52 7.74
C HIS A 118 -20.01 0.08 8.71
N TYR A 119 -19.75 1.40 8.64
CA TYR A 119 -18.93 2.10 9.62
C TYR A 119 -19.62 2.24 10.98
N ARG A 120 -20.96 2.30 11.01
CA ARG A 120 -21.73 2.28 12.25
C ARG A 120 -21.47 1.01 13.05
N ARG A 121 -21.50 -0.17 12.42
CA ARG A 121 -21.26 -1.46 13.10
C ARG A 121 -19.86 -1.54 13.68
N ASN A 122 -18.87 -0.98 12.99
CA ASN A 122 -17.48 -0.92 13.46
C ASN A 122 -17.32 -0.22 14.82
N LEU A 123 -18.26 0.65 15.23
CA LEU A 123 -18.23 1.28 16.56
C LEU A 123 -18.36 0.29 17.72
N GLU A 124 -18.81 -0.95 17.49
CA GLU A 124 -18.83 -2.00 18.52
C GLU A 124 -17.42 -2.33 19.06
N HIS A 125 -16.38 -2.01 18.29
CA HIS A 125 -14.99 -2.18 18.68
C HIS A 125 -14.42 -0.98 19.45
N MET A 126 -15.15 0.15 19.50
CA MET A 126 -14.78 1.36 20.22
C MET A 126 -15.26 1.31 21.68
N ARG A 127 -14.45 1.85 22.59
CA ARG A 127 -14.71 1.85 24.03
C ARG A 127 -14.49 3.25 24.60
N VAL A 128 -15.27 3.59 25.61
CA VAL A 128 -14.98 4.77 26.44
C VAL A 128 -13.58 4.62 27.04
N GLY A 129 -12.77 5.68 26.92
CA GLY A 129 -11.36 5.69 27.31
C GLY A 129 -10.38 5.37 26.18
N ASP A 130 -10.83 4.92 25.02
CA ASP A 130 -9.96 4.75 23.85
C ASP A 130 -9.32 6.08 23.44
N ALA A 131 -8.06 6.04 23.03
CA ALA A 131 -7.44 7.15 22.33
C ALA A 131 -7.83 7.08 20.84
N TYR A 132 -8.27 8.22 20.30
CA TYR A 132 -8.67 8.33 18.90
C TYR A 132 -7.95 9.50 18.24
N VAL A 133 -7.43 9.28 17.03
CA VAL A 133 -6.91 10.34 16.16
C VAL A 133 -7.86 10.55 15.01
N HIS A 134 -8.11 11.81 14.66
CA HIS A 134 -8.87 12.21 13.49
C HIS A 134 -8.01 13.10 12.61
N LEU A 135 -7.82 12.70 11.35
CA LEU A 135 -7.04 13.47 10.39
C LEU A 135 -7.89 14.47 9.62
N ALA A 136 -7.23 15.50 9.10
CA ALA A 136 -7.77 16.43 8.12
C ALA A 136 -6.93 16.33 6.84
N ARG A 137 -6.98 15.15 6.21
CA ARG A 137 -6.11 14.82 5.08
C ARG A 137 -6.44 15.71 3.88
N GLY A 138 -5.41 16.37 3.37
CA GLY A 138 -5.39 17.14 2.14
C GLY A 138 -4.45 16.53 1.09
N PHE A 139 -4.17 17.30 0.04
CA PHE A 139 -3.23 16.90 -1.03
C PHE A 139 -1.80 17.42 -0.81
N GLY A 140 -1.54 18.12 0.31
CA GLY A 140 -0.22 18.64 0.64
C GLY A 140 0.77 17.53 0.97
N SER A 141 2.02 17.69 0.56
CA SER A 141 3.15 16.86 1.01
C SER A 141 4.15 17.72 1.77
N ALA A 142 4.85 17.18 2.76
CA ALA A 142 5.93 17.92 3.42
C ALA A 142 7.03 18.29 2.41
N VAL A 143 7.35 17.37 1.48
CA VAL A 143 8.19 17.62 0.31
C VAL A 143 7.54 17.01 -0.93
N ALA A 144 7.50 17.74 -2.04
CA ALA A 144 7.03 17.24 -3.33
C ALA A 144 8.00 17.62 -4.46
N ALA A 145 8.24 16.70 -5.39
CA ALA A 145 8.91 16.97 -6.66
C ALA A 145 8.09 16.43 -7.82
N GLN A 146 7.81 17.31 -8.79
CA GLN A 146 6.97 17.01 -9.94
C GLN A 146 7.67 17.36 -11.25
N GLY A 147 7.73 16.41 -12.19
CA GLY A 147 8.26 16.63 -13.54
C GLY A 147 9.76 16.98 -13.59
N CYS A 148 10.52 16.71 -12.54
CA CYS A 148 11.93 17.06 -12.43
C CYS A 148 12.83 16.02 -13.12
N ASP A 149 14.06 16.43 -13.43
CA ASP A 149 15.13 15.62 -13.99
C ASP A 149 16.31 15.57 -13.03
N GLY A 150 16.41 14.51 -12.23
CA GLY A 150 17.32 14.44 -11.08
C GLY A 150 16.69 15.04 -9.82
N VAL A 151 16.40 14.19 -8.83
CA VAL A 151 15.84 14.57 -7.52
C VAL A 151 16.56 13.82 -6.41
N ARG A 152 17.04 14.56 -5.39
CA ARG A 152 17.62 14.01 -4.16
C ARG A 152 16.94 14.62 -2.93
N ILE A 153 16.40 13.78 -2.08
CA ILE A 153 15.83 14.16 -0.78
C ILE A 153 16.63 13.42 0.29
N GLU A 154 17.47 14.14 1.02
CA GLU A 154 18.51 13.53 1.87
C GLU A 154 18.45 14.04 3.32
N ASN A 155 18.45 13.15 4.31
CA ASN A 155 18.51 13.52 5.73
C ASN A 155 17.40 14.50 6.16
N ILE A 156 16.19 14.28 5.68
CA ILE A 156 15.01 15.07 6.05
C ILE A 156 14.27 14.37 7.18
N THR A 157 13.88 15.11 8.22
CA THR A 157 12.96 14.62 9.24
C THR A 157 11.59 15.27 9.06
N VAL A 158 10.51 14.47 9.05
CA VAL A 158 9.13 14.95 8.97
C VAL A 158 8.39 14.47 10.22
N HIS A 159 7.90 15.44 11.00
CA HIS A 159 7.14 15.16 12.23
C HIS A 159 5.63 15.19 12.03
N ALA A 160 5.16 15.94 11.04
CA ALA A 160 3.77 16.01 10.64
C ALA A 160 3.63 16.39 9.16
N SER A 161 2.51 16.03 8.54
CA SER A 161 2.11 16.49 7.20
C SER A 161 0.61 16.28 7.00
N PRO A 162 -0.13 17.22 6.37
CA PRO A 162 -1.54 17.04 6.02
C PRO A 162 -1.80 16.00 4.93
N GLY A 163 -0.75 15.46 4.33
CA GLY A 163 -0.82 14.33 3.43
C GLY A 163 0.48 13.55 3.51
N LEU A 164 1.22 13.51 2.40
CA LEU A 164 2.40 12.66 2.27
C LEU A 164 3.61 13.24 3.01
N ALA A 165 4.57 12.42 3.42
CA ALA A 165 5.89 12.95 3.77
C ALA A 165 6.63 13.41 2.50
N VAL A 166 6.68 12.55 1.48
CA VAL A 166 7.36 12.81 0.20
C VAL A 166 6.47 12.39 -0.97
N GLY A 167 6.17 13.31 -1.88
CA GLY A 167 5.50 13.06 -3.15
C GLY A 167 6.44 13.19 -4.35
N LEU A 168 6.53 12.15 -5.20
CA LEU A 168 7.40 12.12 -6.39
C LEU A 168 6.57 11.79 -7.62
N ILE A 169 6.29 12.80 -8.45
CA ILE A 169 5.34 12.68 -9.56
C ILE A 169 5.98 12.98 -10.91
N GLY A 170 6.02 12.01 -11.83
CA GLY A 170 6.44 12.28 -13.22
C GLY A 170 7.90 12.67 -13.40
N ASN A 171 8.76 12.34 -12.43
CA ASN A 171 10.18 12.66 -12.48
C ASN A 171 10.95 11.66 -13.36
N ARG A 172 12.14 12.05 -13.79
CA ARG A 172 13.05 11.24 -14.61
C ARG A 172 14.50 11.41 -14.12
N GLY A 173 15.39 10.60 -14.67
CA GLY A 173 16.79 10.60 -14.27
C GLY A 173 16.96 9.96 -12.89
N GLU A 174 17.98 10.38 -12.15
CA GLU A 174 18.22 9.86 -10.81
C GLU A 174 17.14 10.36 -9.83
N ILE A 175 16.51 9.45 -9.08
CA ILE A 175 15.53 9.79 -8.04
C ILE A 175 15.96 9.08 -6.76
N VAL A 176 16.36 9.85 -5.74
CA VAL A 176 16.90 9.32 -4.49
C VAL A 176 16.16 9.92 -3.30
N VAL A 177 15.70 9.07 -2.39
CA VAL A 177 15.27 9.41 -1.03
C VAL A 177 16.18 8.64 -0.08
N ARG A 178 17.02 9.35 0.68
CA ARG A 178 18.01 8.73 1.55
C ARG A 178 17.96 9.34 2.94
N GLY A 179 17.95 8.50 3.98
CA GLY A 179 17.99 9.01 5.35
C GLY A 179 16.73 9.81 5.75
N LEU A 180 15.60 9.62 5.06
CA LEU A 180 14.32 10.22 5.44
C LEU A 180 13.88 9.64 6.79
N GLN A 181 13.41 10.50 7.68
CA GLN A 181 12.90 10.12 9.00
C GLN A 181 11.46 10.63 9.13
N VAL A 182 10.46 9.79 8.91
CA VAL A 182 9.07 10.08 9.29
C VAL A 182 8.88 9.59 10.71
N ARG A 183 8.87 10.52 11.67
CA ARG A 183 9.05 10.19 13.09
C ARG A 183 8.20 11.07 13.99
N PHE A 184 7.67 10.51 15.08
CA PHE A 184 7.00 11.33 16.08
C PHE A 184 7.94 12.44 16.57
N ALA A 185 7.39 13.64 16.78
CA ALA A 185 8.15 14.73 17.38
C ALA A 185 8.65 14.31 18.78
N PRO A 186 9.92 14.57 19.12
CA PRO A 186 10.45 14.33 20.46
C PRO A 186 9.59 15.00 21.53
N ASP A 187 9.49 14.37 22.71
CA ASP A 187 8.77 14.90 23.88
C ASP A 187 7.29 15.25 23.61
N SER A 188 6.69 14.66 22.57
CA SER A 188 5.27 14.82 22.25
C SER A 188 4.47 13.56 22.57
N ASP A 189 3.17 13.73 22.84
CA ASP A 189 2.18 12.64 23.00
C ASP A 189 1.43 12.36 21.69
N ARG A 190 1.94 12.84 20.55
CA ARG A 190 1.31 12.66 19.23
C ARG A 190 1.13 11.18 18.92
N LEU A 191 -0.07 10.85 18.44
CA LEU A 191 -0.45 9.49 18.01
C LEU A 191 -0.33 9.29 16.49
N LEU A 192 -0.04 10.35 15.74
CA LEU A 192 0.13 10.31 14.29
C LEU A 192 1.33 11.15 13.86
N THR A 193 1.96 10.78 12.75
CA THR A 193 2.95 11.58 12.03
C THR A 193 2.30 12.23 10.81
N THR A 194 2.20 11.51 9.70
CA THR A 194 1.62 12.01 8.46
C THR A 194 0.20 11.51 8.25
N ASP A 195 -0.65 12.38 7.75
CA ASP A 195 -2.05 12.06 7.45
C ASP A 195 -2.18 11.14 6.24
N ALA A 196 -1.13 10.91 5.45
CA ALA A 196 -1.06 9.91 4.39
C ALA A 196 0.33 9.22 4.35
N ASP A 197 0.74 8.73 3.18
CA ASP A 197 1.91 7.86 2.98
C ASP A 197 3.25 8.50 3.37
N GLY A 198 4.27 7.65 3.55
CA GLY A 198 5.67 8.08 3.64
C GLY A 198 6.20 8.63 2.32
N VAL A 199 6.58 7.74 1.39
CA VAL A 199 7.06 8.09 0.05
C VAL A 199 6.07 7.60 -1.01
N HIS A 200 5.46 8.52 -1.74
CA HIS A 200 4.46 8.20 -2.76
C HIS A 200 4.98 8.57 -4.14
N CYS A 201 5.17 7.56 -4.98
CA CYS A 201 5.74 7.67 -6.31
C CYS A 201 4.68 7.39 -7.36
N GLN A 202 4.29 8.43 -8.09
CA GLN A 202 3.33 8.32 -9.16
C GLN A 202 4.01 8.66 -10.48
N GLN A 203 3.80 7.82 -11.49
CA GLN A 203 4.19 8.07 -12.88
C GLN A 203 5.67 8.46 -13.13
N ASN A 204 6.59 8.11 -12.23
CA ASN A 204 8.02 8.39 -12.43
C ASN A 204 8.57 7.50 -13.55
N ARG A 205 9.43 8.07 -14.39
CA ARG A 205 10.06 7.37 -15.53
C ARG A 205 11.30 6.57 -15.14
N SER A 206 11.78 6.77 -13.92
CA SER A 206 12.89 6.04 -13.34
C SER A 206 12.46 5.50 -11.98
N GLY A 207 12.85 4.28 -11.65
CA GLY A 207 12.62 3.71 -10.33
C GLY A 207 13.38 4.48 -9.26
N PRO A 208 12.74 4.87 -8.15
CA PRO A 208 13.42 5.56 -7.07
C PRO A 208 14.37 4.62 -6.31
N VAL A 209 15.46 5.18 -5.81
CA VAL A 209 16.26 4.58 -4.73
C VAL A 209 15.76 5.15 -3.40
N ILE A 210 15.19 4.30 -2.55
CA ILE A 210 14.71 4.65 -1.22
C ILE A 210 15.50 3.84 -0.21
N GLU A 211 16.45 4.48 0.47
CA GLU A 211 17.38 3.76 1.33
C GLU A 211 17.70 4.45 2.66
N ASP A 212 18.03 3.62 3.66
CA ASP A 212 18.44 4.07 4.99
C ASP A 212 17.40 5.00 5.65
N CYS A 213 16.10 4.81 5.34
CA CYS A 213 15.00 5.62 5.85
C CYS A 213 14.29 4.95 7.04
N TYR A 214 13.62 5.76 7.85
CA TYR A 214 12.80 5.34 8.98
C TYR A 214 11.39 5.88 8.85
N PHE A 215 10.40 5.03 9.12
CA PHE A 215 8.98 5.36 9.02
C PHE A 215 8.22 4.86 10.25
N GLU A 216 7.51 5.74 10.94
CA GLU A 216 6.55 5.35 11.97
C GLU A 216 5.32 6.25 12.04
N GLY A 217 4.20 5.68 12.48
CA GLY A 217 3.01 6.43 12.89
C GLY A 217 2.21 7.09 11.77
N MET A 218 2.42 6.72 10.51
CA MET A 218 1.67 7.28 9.38
C MET A 218 0.27 6.63 9.26
N ALA A 219 -0.67 7.38 8.69
CA ALA A 219 -2.03 6.93 8.42
C ALA A 219 -2.18 6.08 7.14
N ASP A 220 -1.12 5.88 6.36
CA ASP A 220 -1.17 5.07 5.14
C ASP A 220 0.17 4.34 4.90
N ASP A 221 0.35 3.84 3.68
CA ASP A 221 1.51 3.05 3.27
C ASP A 221 2.84 3.77 3.50
N ALA A 222 3.91 3.04 3.85
CA ALA A 222 5.22 3.67 3.97
C ALA A 222 5.78 4.06 2.60
N ILE A 223 5.63 3.20 1.60
CA ILE A 223 6.06 3.43 0.22
C ILE A 223 4.99 2.93 -0.75
N ASN A 224 4.57 3.78 -1.70
CA ASN A 224 3.68 3.42 -2.81
C ASN A 224 4.32 3.78 -4.17
N ILE A 225 4.38 2.86 -5.13
CA ILE A 225 4.98 3.07 -6.46
C ILE A 225 4.05 2.54 -7.55
N TYR A 226 3.58 3.40 -8.45
CA TYR A 226 2.65 3.03 -9.53
C TYR A 226 2.57 4.06 -10.67
N ALA A 227 1.81 3.70 -11.72
CA ALA A 227 1.29 4.59 -12.75
C ALA A 227 -0.25 4.71 -12.67
N PRO A 228 -0.82 5.92 -12.83
CA PRO A 228 -2.26 6.10 -12.97
C PRO A 228 -2.82 5.40 -14.23
N PRO A 229 -4.15 5.16 -14.26
CA PRO A 229 -4.80 4.43 -15.34
C PRO A 229 -5.17 5.35 -16.50
N ASN A 230 -4.80 5.02 -17.74
CA ASN A 230 -5.43 5.61 -18.92
C ASN A 230 -6.57 4.69 -19.40
N VAL A 231 -7.81 5.16 -19.34
CA VAL A 231 -9.00 4.38 -19.72
C VAL A 231 -9.16 4.38 -21.24
N LEU A 232 -9.36 3.21 -21.86
CA LEU A 232 -9.69 3.11 -23.28
C LEU A 232 -11.12 3.58 -23.54
N ARG A 233 -11.29 4.75 -24.15
CA ARG A 233 -12.61 5.35 -24.38
C ARG A 233 -13.20 5.00 -25.73
N GLU A 234 -12.36 4.92 -26.76
CA GLU A 234 -12.80 4.68 -28.14
C GLU A 234 -11.70 3.95 -28.94
N ILE A 235 -12.11 3.00 -29.78
CA ILE A 235 -11.26 2.37 -30.78
C ILE A 235 -11.70 2.90 -32.15
N ARG A 236 -10.96 3.84 -32.73
CA ARG A 236 -11.27 4.44 -34.04
C ARG A 236 -10.76 3.62 -35.20
N ALA A 237 -9.63 2.96 -34.98
CA ALA A 237 -9.07 1.96 -35.87
C ALA A 237 -8.34 0.90 -35.03
N PRO A 238 -7.99 -0.28 -35.60
CA PRO A 238 -7.29 -1.34 -34.87
C PRO A 238 -6.02 -0.88 -34.13
N ASN A 239 -5.34 0.16 -34.64
CA ASN A 239 -4.15 0.78 -34.05
C ASN A 239 -4.32 2.27 -33.71
N GLN A 240 -5.55 2.80 -33.68
CA GLN A 240 -5.80 4.20 -33.35
C GLN A 240 -6.88 4.33 -32.27
N TRP A 241 -6.47 4.74 -31.06
CA TRP A 241 -7.31 4.68 -29.86
C TRP A 241 -7.40 6.03 -29.18
N LEU A 242 -8.56 6.34 -28.62
CA LEU A 242 -8.76 7.50 -27.76
C LEU A 242 -8.74 7.05 -26.28
N VAL A 243 -7.85 7.61 -25.47
CA VAL A 243 -7.69 7.22 -24.06
C VAL A 243 -7.75 8.41 -23.10
N SER A 244 -8.18 8.20 -21.84
CA SER A 244 -8.14 9.27 -20.83
C SER A 244 -6.70 9.75 -20.57
N PRO A 245 -6.48 11.02 -20.18
CA PRO A 245 -5.13 11.58 -20.05
C PRO A 245 -4.60 11.58 -18.61
N ASN A 246 -4.85 10.53 -17.82
CA ASN A 246 -4.52 10.52 -16.39
C ASN A 246 -3.02 10.31 -16.11
N CYS A 247 -2.35 9.43 -16.88
CA CYS A 247 -0.89 9.32 -16.91
C CYS A 247 -0.39 9.90 -18.24
N LEU A 248 0.73 10.63 -18.20
CA LEU A 248 1.37 11.14 -19.41
C LEU A 248 1.86 9.98 -20.30
N ILE A 249 1.56 10.06 -21.59
CA ILE A 249 2.00 9.10 -22.60
C ILE A 249 2.79 9.86 -23.67
N LEU A 250 4.02 9.42 -23.93
CA LEU A 250 4.89 10.00 -24.96
C LEU A 250 5.05 9.04 -26.15
N PRO A 251 5.32 9.54 -27.36
CA PRO A 251 5.77 8.69 -28.45
C PRO A 251 7.01 7.89 -28.04
N GLY A 252 6.98 6.59 -28.31
CA GLY A 252 7.97 5.61 -27.87
C GLY A 252 7.55 4.82 -26.63
N ASP A 253 6.62 5.33 -25.82
CA ASP A 253 6.19 4.66 -24.57
C ASP A 253 5.48 3.33 -24.85
N ARG A 254 5.73 2.37 -23.97
CA ARG A 254 5.05 1.08 -23.92
C ARG A 254 3.89 1.14 -22.92
N LEU A 255 2.76 0.59 -23.34
CA LEU A 255 1.55 0.51 -22.51
C LEU A 255 1.17 -0.94 -22.31
N GLN A 256 0.92 -1.31 -21.06
CA GLN A 256 0.30 -2.59 -20.71
C GLN A 256 -1.23 -2.42 -20.72
N VAL A 257 -1.93 -3.28 -21.45
CA VAL A 257 -3.40 -3.24 -21.58
C VAL A 257 -4.01 -4.32 -20.68
N LEU A 258 -4.67 -3.89 -19.60
CA LEU A 258 -5.31 -4.74 -18.60
C LEU A 258 -6.82 -4.79 -18.85
N ASP A 259 -7.40 -5.98 -18.80
CA ASP A 259 -8.83 -6.17 -18.59
C ASP A 259 -9.12 -6.20 -17.08
N PRO A 260 -9.68 -5.14 -16.49
CA PRO A 260 -9.84 -5.04 -15.05
C PRO A 260 -10.91 -6.02 -14.51
N ARG A 261 -11.86 -6.46 -15.35
CA ARG A 261 -12.96 -7.36 -14.93
C ARG A 261 -12.46 -8.78 -14.62
N THR A 262 -11.49 -9.24 -15.40
CA THR A 262 -10.86 -10.56 -15.24
C THR A 262 -9.49 -10.47 -14.55
N GLY A 263 -8.88 -9.28 -14.51
CA GLY A 263 -7.52 -9.07 -14.00
C GLY A 263 -6.45 -9.59 -14.96
N SER A 264 -6.78 -9.84 -16.23
CA SER A 264 -5.87 -10.44 -17.22
C SER A 264 -5.27 -9.40 -18.16
N LEU A 265 -4.05 -9.64 -18.63
CA LEU A 265 -3.42 -8.80 -19.65
C LEU A 265 -3.90 -9.18 -21.05
N ARG A 266 -4.30 -8.17 -21.84
CA ARG A 266 -4.53 -8.32 -23.28
C ARG A 266 -3.22 -8.37 -24.05
N GLY A 267 -2.23 -7.61 -23.58
CA GLY A 267 -0.90 -7.52 -24.18
C GLY A 267 -0.21 -6.19 -23.84
N GLU A 268 0.92 -5.97 -24.51
CA GLU A 268 1.64 -4.70 -24.49
C GLU A 268 1.68 -4.09 -25.90
N VAL A 269 1.56 -2.78 -25.99
CA VAL A 269 1.59 -2.00 -27.25
C VAL A 269 2.58 -0.85 -27.12
N ARG A 270 3.13 -0.37 -28.24
CA ARG A 270 3.97 0.84 -28.25
C ARG A 270 3.26 1.98 -28.95
N VAL A 271 3.34 3.18 -28.38
CA VAL A 271 2.82 4.39 -29.00
C VAL A 271 3.85 4.94 -29.98
N VAL A 272 3.49 5.12 -31.24
CA VAL A 272 4.37 5.68 -32.29
C VAL A 272 4.03 7.12 -32.66
N GLY A 273 2.84 7.57 -32.28
CA GLY A 273 2.38 8.92 -32.54
C GLY A 273 1.05 9.20 -31.87
N GLY A 274 0.56 10.41 -32.04
CA GLY A 274 -0.68 10.83 -31.43
C GLY A 274 -0.70 12.30 -31.05
N GLY A 275 -1.78 12.71 -30.40
CA GLY A 275 -1.98 14.08 -29.93
C GLY A 275 -3.08 14.17 -28.88
N LEU A 276 -3.28 15.36 -28.34
CA LEU A 276 -4.41 15.63 -27.44
C LEU A 276 -5.64 16.03 -28.26
N GLU A 277 -6.76 15.35 -28.04
CA GLU A 277 -8.05 15.64 -28.63
C GLU A 277 -9.12 15.64 -27.53
N GLN A 278 -9.89 16.73 -27.38
CA GLN A 278 -11.02 16.82 -26.45
C GLN A 278 -10.72 16.31 -25.01
N ARG A 279 -9.54 16.67 -24.46
CA ARG A 279 -9.08 16.20 -23.12
C ARG A 279 -8.90 14.68 -23.05
N ALA A 280 -8.50 14.04 -24.14
CA ALA A 280 -8.09 12.65 -24.24
C ALA A 280 -6.86 12.56 -25.16
N PHE A 281 -6.08 11.49 -25.02
CA PHE A 281 -4.98 11.23 -25.95
C PHE A 281 -5.50 10.38 -27.11
N LEU A 282 -5.38 10.89 -28.34
CA LEU A 282 -5.50 10.09 -29.55
C LEU A 282 -4.13 9.44 -29.78
N LEU A 283 -4.04 8.13 -29.57
CA LEU A 283 -2.82 7.34 -29.73
C LEU A 283 -2.83 6.62 -31.07
N THR A 284 -1.67 6.59 -31.72
CA THR A 284 -1.36 5.66 -32.81
C THR A 284 -0.39 4.61 -32.27
N LEU A 285 -0.79 3.35 -32.36
CA LEU A 285 -0.01 2.19 -31.93
C LEU A 285 0.87 1.66 -33.08
N ASP A 286 2.02 1.07 -32.73
CA ASP A 286 2.91 0.40 -33.68
C ASP A 286 2.26 -0.80 -34.39
N GLN A 287 1.36 -1.48 -33.68
CA GLN A 287 0.63 -2.64 -34.16
C GLN A 287 -0.80 -2.66 -33.59
N PRO A 288 -1.77 -3.27 -34.31
CA PRO A 288 -3.11 -3.44 -33.77
C PRO A 288 -3.12 -4.43 -32.60
N LEU A 289 -4.01 -4.20 -31.62
CA LEU A 289 -4.29 -5.16 -30.54
C LEU A 289 -5.75 -5.60 -30.60
N ALA A 290 -5.98 -6.89 -30.84
CA ALA A 290 -7.32 -7.46 -30.91
C ALA A 290 -7.91 -7.69 -29.51
N GLY A 291 -9.25 -7.64 -29.40
CA GLY A 291 -9.98 -7.96 -28.17
C GLY A 291 -9.92 -6.88 -27.08
N ALA A 292 -9.37 -5.70 -27.38
CA ALA A 292 -9.44 -4.55 -26.50
C ALA A 292 -10.89 -4.06 -26.37
N VAL A 293 -11.30 -3.66 -25.17
CA VAL A 293 -12.66 -3.19 -24.88
C VAL A 293 -12.65 -1.72 -24.47
N ALA A 294 -13.35 -0.89 -25.23
CA ALA A 294 -13.57 0.51 -24.89
C ALA A 294 -14.80 0.68 -23.98
N GLY A 295 -14.81 1.73 -23.16
CA GLY A 295 -15.91 2.04 -22.25
C GLY A 295 -15.78 3.41 -21.59
N GLU A 296 -16.69 3.72 -20.67
CA GLU A 296 -16.76 5.04 -20.04
C GLU A 296 -15.71 5.23 -18.94
N ASP A 297 -15.39 4.15 -18.22
CA ASP A 297 -14.55 4.17 -17.03
C ASP A 297 -13.68 2.90 -16.89
N HIS A 298 -12.86 2.86 -15.83
CA HIS A 298 -11.99 1.72 -15.52
C HIS A 298 -12.77 0.44 -15.11
N ARG A 299 -14.09 0.49 -14.98
CA ARG A 299 -14.92 -0.67 -14.63
C ARG A 299 -15.53 -1.33 -15.87
N SER A 300 -15.79 -0.54 -16.90
CA SER A 300 -16.41 -0.95 -18.17
C SER A 300 -15.41 -1.12 -19.31
N ALA A 301 -14.25 -0.45 -19.26
CA ALA A 301 -13.21 -0.49 -20.28
C ALA A 301 -11.96 -1.25 -19.85
N ASP A 302 -11.12 -1.60 -20.83
CA ASP A 302 -9.73 -1.96 -20.59
C ASP A 302 -8.93 -0.71 -20.15
N THR A 303 -7.96 -0.94 -19.27
CA THR A 303 -7.11 0.11 -18.70
C THR A 303 -5.68 -0.04 -19.22
N LEU A 304 -5.11 1.07 -19.68
CA LEU A 304 -3.74 1.17 -20.15
C LEU A 304 -2.87 1.76 -19.05
N TYR A 305 -1.76 1.10 -18.74
CA TYR A 305 -0.75 1.59 -17.81
C TYR A 305 0.58 1.80 -18.53
N ASN A 306 1.19 2.97 -18.32
CA ASN A 306 2.48 3.30 -18.94
C ASN A 306 3.63 2.61 -18.19
N VAL A 307 4.19 1.55 -18.78
CA VAL A 307 5.27 0.77 -18.15
C VAL A 307 6.61 1.51 -18.18
N ASP A 308 6.77 2.50 -19.05
CA ASP A 308 7.95 3.39 -19.10
C ASP A 308 7.84 4.60 -18.16
N ALA A 309 6.70 4.71 -17.44
CA ALA A 309 6.44 5.74 -16.44
C ALA A 309 5.71 5.16 -15.23
N CYS A 310 6.19 4.04 -14.68
CA CYS A 310 5.60 3.42 -13.49
C CYS A 310 6.57 3.30 -12.29
N GLY A 311 7.77 3.87 -12.38
CA GLY A 311 8.82 3.68 -11.37
C GLY A 311 9.50 2.31 -11.45
N ALA A 312 9.50 1.67 -12.63
CA ALA A 312 10.22 0.41 -12.85
C ALA A 312 11.71 0.54 -12.54
N GLY A 313 12.31 -0.53 -12.01
CA GLY A 313 13.72 -0.55 -11.60
C GLY A 313 13.99 0.09 -10.23
N PHE A 314 12.97 0.20 -9.37
CA PHE A 314 13.11 0.76 -8.02
C PHE A 314 14.07 -0.06 -7.14
N LEU A 315 14.67 0.59 -6.16
CA LEU A 315 15.48 -0.05 -5.11
C LEU A 315 15.03 0.46 -3.74
N ILE A 316 14.49 -0.43 -2.92
CA ILE A 316 14.04 -0.13 -1.55
C ILE A 316 14.90 -0.94 -0.61
N ARG A 317 15.83 -0.30 0.12
CA ARG A 317 16.78 -1.05 0.96
C ARG A 317 17.14 -0.43 2.29
N ARG A 318 17.42 -1.29 3.29
CA ARG A 318 17.88 -0.89 4.63
C ARG A 318 16.96 0.14 5.31
N ASN A 319 15.67 0.08 5.04
CA ASN A 319 14.67 0.92 5.68
C ASN A 319 14.05 0.21 6.90
N HIS A 320 13.55 0.99 7.86
CA HIS A 320 12.75 0.49 8.97
C HIS A 320 11.37 1.12 8.94
N MET A 321 10.34 0.28 8.79
CA MET A 321 8.94 0.67 8.77
C MET A 321 8.24 0.07 9.98
N ARG A 322 7.71 0.92 10.85
CA ARG A 322 7.25 0.53 12.18
C ARG A 322 5.86 1.07 12.49
N GLY A 323 4.90 0.16 12.63
CA GLY A 323 3.59 0.49 13.22
C GLY A 323 2.72 1.45 12.41
N ASN A 324 3.01 1.66 11.12
CA ASN A 324 2.13 2.44 10.24
C ASN A 324 0.87 1.65 9.89
N ARG A 325 -0.19 2.39 9.56
CA ARG A 325 -1.42 1.81 9.02
C ARG A 325 -1.17 1.27 7.61
N ARG A 326 -1.84 0.17 7.26
CA ARG A 326 -1.83 -0.48 5.95
C ARG A 326 -0.47 -1.11 5.61
N TYR A 327 0.17 -0.78 4.49
CA TYR A 327 1.30 -1.55 3.98
C TYR A 327 2.66 -0.90 4.29
N GLY A 328 3.72 -1.70 4.33
CA GLY A 328 5.07 -1.17 4.26
C GLY A 328 5.35 -0.65 2.85
N CYS A 329 5.39 -1.55 1.88
CA CYS A 329 5.56 -1.27 0.46
C CYS A 329 4.36 -1.77 -0.35
N LEU A 330 3.81 -0.90 -1.18
CA LEU A 330 2.73 -1.20 -2.11
C LEU A 330 3.22 -0.90 -3.54
N LEU A 331 3.44 -1.97 -4.33
CA LEU A 331 4.30 -1.93 -5.51
C LEU A 331 3.55 -2.40 -6.76
N ARG A 332 3.43 -1.49 -7.73
CA ARG A 332 2.76 -1.68 -9.02
C ARG A 332 3.70 -1.25 -10.14
N ALA A 333 4.85 -1.90 -10.18
CA ALA A 333 5.91 -1.65 -11.13
C ALA A 333 6.79 -2.91 -11.24
N GLY A 334 7.62 -3.00 -12.27
CA GLY A 334 8.50 -4.15 -12.47
C GLY A 334 9.99 -3.87 -12.38
N GLY A 335 10.78 -4.94 -12.35
CA GLY A 335 12.24 -4.91 -12.34
C GLY A 335 12.87 -4.35 -11.07
N GLY A 336 12.10 -4.22 -9.98
CA GLY A 336 12.56 -3.60 -8.74
C GLY A 336 13.07 -4.59 -7.68
N VAL A 337 13.76 -4.05 -6.68
CA VAL A 337 14.35 -4.81 -5.57
C VAL A 337 13.90 -4.22 -4.23
N VAL A 338 13.44 -5.09 -3.33
CA VAL A 338 13.17 -4.79 -1.92
C VAL A 338 14.10 -5.64 -1.07
N GLU A 339 15.12 -5.03 -0.45
CA GLU A 339 16.16 -5.79 0.26
C GLU A 339 16.56 -5.23 1.62
N GLU A 340 16.86 -6.12 2.56
CA GLU A 340 17.46 -5.74 3.86
C GLU A 340 16.60 -4.75 4.68
N ASN A 341 15.28 -4.70 4.46
CA ASN A 341 14.37 -3.85 5.22
C ASN A 341 13.81 -4.56 6.45
N LEU A 342 13.43 -3.77 7.45
CA LEU A 342 12.69 -4.21 8.62
C LEU A 342 11.26 -3.68 8.58
N PHE A 343 10.29 -4.59 8.45
CA PHE A 343 8.86 -4.32 8.60
C PHE A 343 8.42 -4.80 9.97
N GLU A 344 8.04 -3.88 10.85
CA GLU A 344 7.73 -4.17 12.23
C GLU A 344 6.33 -3.66 12.59
N ASP A 345 5.44 -4.55 13.01
CA ASP A 345 4.10 -4.20 13.49
C ASP A 345 3.23 -3.43 12.47
N THR A 346 3.48 -3.59 11.16
CA THR A 346 2.59 -3.05 10.11
C THR A 346 1.21 -3.68 10.23
N THR A 347 0.15 -2.88 10.09
CA THR A 347 -1.21 -3.41 10.26
C THR A 347 -1.65 -4.29 9.08
N GLY A 348 -1.20 -3.98 7.87
CA GLY A 348 -1.28 -4.83 6.70
C GLY A 348 -0.01 -5.64 6.47
N ALA A 349 0.24 -5.98 5.20
CA ALA A 349 1.47 -6.61 4.74
C ALA A 349 2.67 -5.66 4.82
N GLY A 350 3.86 -6.19 5.07
CA GLY A 350 5.11 -5.44 4.89
C GLY A 350 5.36 -5.15 3.41
N VAL A 351 5.13 -6.11 2.51
CA VAL A 351 5.29 -5.91 1.06
C VAL A 351 4.08 -6.48 0.31
N VAL A 352 3.53 -5.67 -0.61
CA VAL A 352 2.49 -6.07 -1.56
C VAL A 352 2.96 -5.75 -2.98
N VAL A 353 3.11 -6.79 -3.81
CA VAL A 353 3.34 -6.68 -5.25
C VAL A 353 2.02 -7.03 -5.94
N THR A 354 1.38 -6.06 -6.58
CA THR A 354 0.00 -6.22 -7.06
C THR A 354 -0.36 -5.27 -8.21
N ASN A 355 -1.58 -5.36 -8.70
CA ASN A 355 -2.33 -4.28 -9.37
C ASN A 355 -3.54 -3.93 -8.47
N GLU A 356 -4.24 -2.81 -8.67
CA GLU A 356 -5.51 -2.56 -7.95
C GLU A 356 -6.54 -1.98 -8.92
N PRO A 357 -7.46 -2.76 -9.50
CA PRO A 357 -8.42 -2.24 -10.48
C PRO A 357 -9.56 -1.45 -9.83
N ASP A 358 -9.96 -1.75 -8.59
CA ASP A 358 -11.01 -0.99 -7.87
C ASP A 358 -10.51 0.37 -7.36
N TRP A 359 -9.21 0.49 -7.12
CA TRP A 359 -8.50 1.74 -6.90
C TRP A 359 -7.43 1.86 -7.98
N PRO A 360 -7.81 2.26 -9.22
CA PRO A 360 -7.22 1.84 -10.50
C PRO A 360 -5.74 2.24 -10.67
N GLU A 361 -4.87 1.58 -9.93
CA GLU A 361 -3.42 1.76 -9.92
C GLU A 361 -2.78 0.49 -10.51
N GLY A 362 -1.78 0.69 -11.37
CA GLY A 362 -1.04 -0.38 -12.03
C GLY A 362 0.36 0.10 -12.42
N PRO A 363 1.05 -0.54 -13.38
CA PRO A 363 0.70 -1.77 -14.11
C PRO A 363 0.69 -3.04 -13.25
N MET A 364 0.39 -4.18 -13.89
CA MET A 364 0.72 -5.51 -13.40
C MET A 364 2.25 -5.67 -13.28
N PRO A 365 2.77 -6.04 -12.10
CA PRO A 365 4.21 -6.18 -11.86
C PRO A 365 4.90 -7.33 -12.62
N TRP A 366 6.21 -7.17 -12.82
CA TRP A 366 7.09 -8.22 -13.35
C TRP A 366 8.49 -8.13 -12.74
N GLY A 367 9.23 -9.22 -12.61
CA GLY A 367 10.68 -9.14 -12.34
C GLY A 367 11.03 -8.54 -10.97
N VAL A 368 10.19 -8.70 -9.94
CA VAL A 368 10.42 -8.11 -8.61
C VAL A 368 11.17 -9.09 -7.71
N THR A 369 12.26 -8.62 -7.09
CA THR A 369 13.03 -9.39 -6.11
C THR A 369 12.80 -8.85 -4.70
N ILE A 370 12.45 -9.73 -3.76
CA ILE A 370 12.23 -9.41 -2.34
C ILE A 370 13.15 -10.31 -1.52
N ARG A 371 14.24 -9.75 -0.98
CA ARG A 371 15.30 -10.55 -0.35
C ARG A 371 15.86 -10.03 0.96
N GLY A 372 16.19 -10.93 1.88
CA GLY A 372 16.88 -10.55 3.12
C GLY A 372 16.10 -9.60 4.02
N ASN A 373 14.79 -9.48 3.84
CA ASN A 373 13.95 -8.61 4.67
C ASN A 373 13.49 -9.34 5.94
N ARG A 374 13.16 -8.57 6.98
CA ARG A 374 12.62 -9.07 8.24
C ARG A 374 11.22 -8.53 8.45
N PHE A 375 10.26 -9.41 8.69
CA PHE A 375 8.87 -9.09 8.96
C PHE A 375 8.52 -9.54 10.38
N LEU A 376 8.44 -8.60 11.31
CA LEU A 376 8.25 -8.88 12.73
C LEU A 376 6.86 -8.41 13.18
N ARG A 377 6.01 -9.37 13.60
CA ARG A 377 4.67 -9.11 14.15
C ARG A 377 3.79 -8.25 13.22
N GLY A 378 2.64 -7.82 13.71
CA GLY A 378 1.65 -7.02 12.97
C GLY A 378 0.54 -7.85 12.35
N GLY A 379 -0.37 -7.19 11.63
CA GLY A 379 -1.61 -7.82 11.17
C GLY A 379 -2.69 -7.92 12.25
N THR A 380 -2.59 -7.15 13.33
CA THR A 380 -3.43 -7.34 14.52
C THR A 380 -4.72 -6.51 14.54
N CYS A 381 -4.89 -5.55 13.61
CA CYS A 381 -6.17 -4.88 13.41
C CYS A 381 -7.11 -5.76 12.56
N LEU A 382 -8.39 -5.43 12.56
CA LEU A 382 -9.39 -6.15 11.77
C LEU A 382 -9.18 -5.89 10.26
N GLY A 383 -9.54 -6.85 9.43
CA GLY A 383 -9.57 -6.73 7.97
C GLY A 383 -8.38 -7.39 7.26
N TYR A 384 -7.14 -6.95 7.53
CA TYR A 384 -5.98 -7.42 6.76
C TYR A 384 -5.66 -8.90 7.00
N ALA A 385 -5.21 -9.27 8.19
CA ALA A 385 -4.86 -10.68 8.49
C ALA A 385 -6.09 -11.60 8.60
N ASP A 386 -7.28 -11.02 8.71
CA ASP A 386 -8.55 -11.77 8.67
C ASP A 386 -8.89 -12.22 7.23
N ALA A 387 -8.38 -11.51 6.20
CA ALA A 387 -8.67 -11.80 4.81
C ALA A 387 -8.06 -13.13 4.34
N ALA A 388 -8.72 -13.77 3.36
CA ALA A 388 -8.30 -15.05 2.81
C ALA A 388 -6.85 -15.03 2.30
N HIS A 389 -6.49 -13.93 1.64
CA HIS A 389 -5.18 -13.68 1.01
C HIS A 389 -4.31 -12.71 1.83
N GLY A 390 -4.62 -12.54 3.13
CA GLY A 390 -3.88 -11.67 4.04
C GLY A 390 -2.54 -12.30 4.44
N ALA A 391 -1.44 -11.65 4.08
CA ALA A 391 -0.08 -12.13 4.37
C ALA A 391 0.87 -11.02 4.81
N ALA A 392 2.04 -11.38 5.33
CA ALA A 392 3.13 -10.44 5.61
C ALA A 392 3.83 -9.97 4.32
N LEU A 393 3.98 -10.89 3.36
CA LEU A 393 4.46 -10.64 2.01
C LEU A 393 3.41 -11.20 1.05
N SER A 394 2.89 -10.36 0.15
CA SER A 394 1.89 -10.76 -0.83
C SER A 394 2.35 -10.43 -2.25
N VAL A 395 2.38 -11.43 -3.12
CA VAL A 395 2.43 -11.26 -4.57
C VAL A 395 1.06 -11.67 -5.09
N ARG A 396 0.24 -10.71 -5.55
CA ARG A 396 -1.15 -11.00 -5.94
C ARG A 396 -1.62 -10.21 -7.15
N ALA A 397 -2.12 -10.89 -8.17
CA ALA A 397 -2.90 -10.25 -9.23
C ALA A 397 -4.38 -10.21 -8.85
N VAL A 398 -5.04 -9.08 -9.07
CA VAL A 398 -6.45 -8.88 -8.70
C VAL A 398 -7.29 -8.38 -9.88
N ARG A 399 -8.58 -8.71 -9.81
CA ARG A 399 -9.65 -8.22 -10.71
C ARG A 399 -10.62 -7.34 -9.91
N LEU A 400 -11.50 -6.65 -10.63
CA LEU A 400 -12.56 -5.83 -10.02
C LEU A 400 -13.39 -6.62 -9.00
N GLY A 401 -13.78 -5.93 -7.93
CA GLY A 401 -14.39 -6.54 -6.75
C GLY A 401 -13.37 -7.20 -5.81
N HIS A 402 -12.10 -6.78 -5.88
CA HIS A 402 -10.99 -7.25 -5.02
C HIS A 402 -10.70 -8.77 -5.08
N GLY A 403 -11.24 -9.48 -6.07
CA GLY A 403 -11.02 -10.91 -6.26
C GLY A 403 -9.67 -11.20 -6.89
N LEU A 404 -9.18 -12.45 -6.75
CA LEU A 404 -7.99 -12.90 -7.46
C LEU A 404 -8.22 -12.85 -8.98
N ALA A 405 -7.23 -12.38 -9.75
CA ALA A 405 -7.27 -12.39 -11.21
C ALA A 405 -7.54 -13.80 -11.75
N GLU A 406 -8.22 -13.92 -12.89
CA GLU A 406 -8.59 -15.21 -13.51
C GLU A 406 -7.42 -15.90 -14.22
N ALA A 407 -6.38 -15.13 -14.55
CA ALA A 407 -5.14 -15.59 -15.15
C ALA A 407 -3.94 -15.42 -14.18
N GLU A 408 -2.74 -15.63 -14.71
CA GLU A 408 -1.47 -15.54 -13.96
C GLU A 408 -0.57 -14.39 -14.48
N PRO A 409 -1.06 -13.14 -14.44
CA PRO A 409 -0.43 -12.04 -15.19
C PRO A 409 0.83 -11.46 -14.52
N ILE A 410 1.06 -11.68 -13.21
CA ILE A 410 2.33 -11.32 -12.57
C ILE A 410 3.38 -12.35 -12.99
N ARG A 411 4.59 -11.90 -13.34
CA ARG A 411 5.66 -12.80 -13.77
C ARG A 411 7.00 -12.51 -13.10
N ASP A 412 7.83 -13.54 -13.01
CA ASP A 412 9.26 -13.43 -12.70
C ASP A 412 9.53 -12.84 -11.29
N ALA A 413 8.83 -13.33 -10.26
CA ALA A 413 9.05 -12.86 -8.88
C ALA A 413 10.04 -13.76 -8.12
N VAL A 414 10.94 -13.15 -7.34
CA VAL A 414 11.91 -13.86 -6.49
C VAL A 414 11.71 -13.43 -5.05
N ILE A 415 11.48 -14.38 -4.15
CA ILE A 415 11.29 -14.17 -2.72
C ILE A 415 12.32 -15.03 -1.99
N GLU A 416 13.42 -14.44 -1.54
CA GLU A 416 14.54 -15.22 -1.02
C GLU A 416 15.10 -14.74 0.32
N ASN A 417 15.48 -15.68 1.18
CA ASN A 417 16.20 -15.42 2.43
C ASN A 417 15.53 -14.39 3.36
N ASN A 418 14.19 -14.29 3.32
CA ASN A 418 13.44 -13.41 4.22
C ASN A 418 13.14 -14.13 5.55
N GLU A 419 13.10 -13.37 6.64
CA GLU A 419 12.67 -13.84 7.95
C GLU A 419 11.30 -13.27 8.29
N ILE A 420 10.34 -14.14 8.60
CA ILE A 420 8.97 -13.76 8.93
C ILE A 420 8.64 -14.36 10.30
N GLN A 421 8.39 -13.50 11.29
CA GLN A 421 8.20 -13.89 12.67
C GLN A 421 6.90 -13.31 13.24
N ASP A 422 6.14 -14.15 13.95
CA ASP A 422 5.00 -13.76 14.80
C ASP A 422 3.89 -12.98 14.05
N ARG A 423 3.75 -13.25 12.76
CA ARG A 423 2.71 -12.63 11.93
C ARG A 423 1.34 -13.17 12.24
N ALA A 424 0.36 -12.27 12.32
CA ALA A 424 -0.99 -12.63 12.70
C ALA A 424 -1.80 -13.28 11.56
N GLY A 425 -1.41 -13.06 10.30
CA GLY A 425 -1.95 -13.75 9.12
C GLY A 425 -0.98 -14.79 8.56
N ALA A 426 -1.12 -15.13 7.27
CA ALA A 426 -0.12 -15.93 6.59
C ALA A 426 1.23 -15.18 6.54
N ALA A 427 2.32 -15.93 6.41
CA ALA A 427 3.63 -15.34 6.16
C ALA A 427 3.73 -14.87 4.70
N LEU A 428 3.35 -15.75 3.77
CA LEU A 428 3.47 -15.52 2.33
C LEU A 428 2.17 -15.88 1.60
N PHE A 429 1.74 -15.02 0.69
CA PHE A 429 0.72 -15.32 -0.31
C PHE A 429 1.27 -15.09 -1.72
N VAL A 430 1.09 -16.07 -2.61
CA VAL A 430 1.38 -15.95 -4.05
C VAL A 430 0.12 -16.31 -4.83
N GLY A 431 -0.40 -15.36 -5.59
CA GLY A 431 -1.69 -15.45 -6.25
C GLY A 431 -1.69 -14.84 -7.65
N GLY A 432 -2.15 -15.56 -8.67
CA GLY A 432 -2.23 -14.99 -10.03
C GLY A 432 -0.85 -14.66 -10.61
N ALA A 433 0.11 -15.56 -10.43
CA ALA A 433 1.51 -15.34 -10.83
C ALA A 433 2.12 -16.56 -11.52
N THR A 434 3.06 -16.33 -12.43
CA THR A 434 3.85 -17.35 -13.10
C THR A 434 5.34 -17.14 -12.92
N ASN A 435 6.12 -18.21 -12.92
CA ASN A 435 7.58 -18.16 -12.77
C ASN A 435 8.00 -17.45 -11.46
N VAL A 436 7.66 -18.06 -10.33
CA VAL A 436 7.94 -17.51 -8.99
C VAL A 436 8.93 -18.41 -8.26
N SER A 437 10.02 -17.84 -7.76
CA SER A 437 10.96 -18.53 -6.88
C SER A 437 10.75 -18.09 -5.43
N VAL A 438 10.61 -19.05 -4.52
CA VAL A 438 10.52 -18.84 -3.08
C VAL A 438 11.62 -19.67 -2.42
N GLN A 439 12.71 -19.04 -2.00
CA GLN A 439 13.92 -19.75 -1.62
C GLN A 439 14.47 -19.35 -0.24
N GLY A 440 14.81 -20.32 0.60
CA GLY A 440 15.56 -20.06 1.83
C GLY A 440 14.86 -19.18 2.86
N ASN A 441 13.53 -19.00 2.76
CA ASN A 441 12.79 -18.15 3.70
C ASN A 441 12.60 -18.88 5.04
N ARG A 442 12.66 -18.13 6.13
CA ARG A 442 12.49 -18.63 7.50
C ARG A 442 11.23 -18.05 8.12
N ILE A 443 10.26 -18.90 8.38
CA ILE A 443 8.98 -18.53 8.99
C ILE A 443 8.93 -19.11 10.40
N THR A 444 8.71 -18.26 11.39
CA THR A 444 8.64 -18.67 12.80
C THR A 444 7.47 -18.03 13.53
N ALA A 445 6.98 -18.69 14.56
CA ALA A 445 6.04 -18.11 15.50
C ALA A 445 6.30 -18.57 16.94
N SER A 446 6.05 -17.68 17.87
CA SER A 446 5.98 -17.93 19.31
C SER A 446 4.62 -18.56 19.64
N PRO A 447 4.52 -19.46 20.64
CA PRO A 447 3.26 -20.13 20.99
C PRO A 447 2.12 -19.19 21.35
N ASP A 448 2.44 -18.04 21.93
CA ASP A 448 1.51 -17.00 22.42
C ASP A 448 1.29 -15.85 21.42
N ALA A 449 1.99 -15.86 20.27
CA ALA A 449 1.79 -14.86 19.23
C ALA A 449 0.38 -14.97 18.63
N SER A 450 -0.27 -13.81 18.43
CA SER A 450 -1.60 -13.75 17.84
C SER A 450 -1.63 -14.40 16.45
N ARG A 451 -2.71 -15.16 16.17
CA ARG A 451 -3.09 -15.61 14.83
C ARG A 451 -4.56 -15.27 14.64
N ARG A 452 -4.86 -14.48 13.63
CA ARG A 452 -6.18 -13.89 13.38
C ARG A 452 -7.12 -14.83 12.64
N ARG A 453 -6.55 -15.70 11.81
CA ARG A 453 -7.28 -16.67 11.01
C ARG A 453 -6.55 -18.01 10.98
N LYS A 454 -7.31 -19.10 11.11
CA LYS A 454 -6.81 -20.43 10.83
C LYS A 454 -6.45 -20.56 9.35
N GLY A 455 -5.25 -21.05 9.05
CA GLY A 455 -4.78 -21.19 7.68
C GLY A 455 -3.31 -21.56 7.60
N PRO A 456 -2.73 -21.63 6.39
CA PRO A 456 -1.35 -22.04 6.19
C PRO A 456 -0.35 -20.91 6.51
N ALA A 457 0.93 -21.25 6.63
CA ALA A 457 2.00 -20.25 6.68
C ALA A 457 2.30 -19.66 5.29
N ILE A 458 2.32 -20.50 4.24
CA ILE A 458 2.47 -20.11 2.83
C ILE A 458 1.24 -20.57 2.06
N LEU A 459 0.57 -19.67 1.35
CA LEU A 459 -0.58 -19.98 0.49
C LEU A 459 -0.24 -19.65 -0.98
N ILE A 460 -0.50 -20.61 -1.88
CA ILE A 460 -0.30 -20.48 -3.32
C ILE A 460 -1.62 -20.76 -4.02
N GLU A 461 -2.10 -19.81 -4.84
CA GLU A 461 -3.35 -19.95 -5.58
C GLU A 461 -3.22 -19.41 -7.00
N ARG A 462 -3.85 -20.05 -7.98
CA ARG A 462 -3.87 -19.60 -9.39
C ARG A 462 -2.46 -19.22 -9.89
N CYS A 463 -1.55 -20.19 -9.85
CA CYS A 463 -0.16 -19.99 -10.25
C CYS A 463 0.35 -21.14 -11.13
N SER A 464 1.41 -20.85 -11.89
CA SER A 464 2.22 -21.83 -12.60
C SER A 464 3.71 -21.57 -12.40
N ARG A 465 4.53 -22.61 -12.55
CA ARG A 465 5.99 -22.57 -12.49
C ARG A 465 6.49 -21.90 -11.19
N VAL A 466 5.91 -22.29 -10.06
CA VAL A 466 6.35 -21.85 -8.73
C VAL A 466 7.34 -22.87 -8.18
N THR A 467 8.51 -22.42 -7.74
CA THR A 467 9.51 -23.29 -7.10
C THR A 467 9.76 -22.83 -5.67
N LEU A 468 9.54 -23.73 -4.71
CA LEU A 468 9.84 -23.54 -3.30
C LEU A 468 11.06 -24.38 -2.94
N THR A 469 12.16 -23.75 -2.55
CA THR A 469 13.42 -24.44 -2.25
C THR A 469 13.97 -24.02 -0.90
N ASP A 470 14.34 -24.98 -0.06
CA ASP A 470 15.03 -24.76 1.23
C ASP A 470 14.30 -23.82 2.22
N ASN A 471 12.96 -23.72 2.12
CA ASN A 471 12.16 -22.93 3.06
C ASN A 471 11.98 -23.68 4.39
N THR A 472 11.92 -22.92 5.49
CA THR A 472 11.71 -23.46 6.83
C THR A 472 10.49 -22.82 7.49
N VAL A 473 9.62 -23.63 8.09
CA VAL A 473 8.45 -23.18 8.83
C VAL A 473 8.45 -23.82 10.21
N SER A 474 8.49 -23.01 11.27
CA SER A 474 8.38 -23.44 12.66
C SER A 474 7.28 -22.66 13.35
N ASP A 475 6.08 -23.21 13.39
CA ASP A 475 4.89 -22.52 13.89
C ASP A 475 4.11 -23.42 14.86
N PRO A 476 4.27 -23.23 16.18
CA PRO A 476 3.63 -24.07 17.20
C PRO A 476 2.16 -23.68 17.45
N ARG A 477 1.61 -22.67 16.76
CA ARG A 477 0.25 -22.21 16.99
C ARG A 477 -0.77 -23.20 16.40
N PRO A 478 -1.83 -23.57 17.15
CA PRO A 478 -2.80 -24.59 16.71
C PRO A 478 -3.63 -24.16 15.48
N ASP A 479 -3.74 -22.85 15.22
CA ASP A 479 -4.46 -22.30 14.07
C ASP A 479 -3.62 -22.29 12.77
N THR A 480 -2.38 -22.78 12.81
CA THR A 480 -1.58 -23.00 11.60
C THR A 480 -1.97 -24.35 10.99
N SER A 481 -2.69 -24.36 9.87
CA SER A 481 -3.19 -25.60 9.24
C SER A 481 -2.13 -26.35 8.44
N ALA A 482 -1.21 -25.63 7.81
CA ALA A 482 -0.11 -26.21 7.05
C ALA A 482 1.10 -25.29 6.94
N ALA A 483 2.28 -25.84 6.65
CA ALA A 483 3.43 -25.01 6.26
C ALA A 483 3.23 -24.43 4.86
N VAL A 484 2.79 -25.24 3.89
CA VAL A 484 2.41 -24.81 2.55
C VAL A 484 1.04 -25.36 2.18
N GLU A 485 0.14 -24.50 1.70
CA GLU A 485 -1.10 -24.91 1.04
C GLU A 485 -1.04 -24.55 -0.44
N ILE A 486 -1.37 -25.52 -1.30
CA ILE A 486 -1.44 -25.36 -2.75
C ILE A 486 -2.92 -25.44 -3.13
N GLY A 487 -3.48 -24.33 -3.60
CA GLY A 487 -4.87 -24.22 -4.00
C GLY A 487 -5.22 -25.13 -5.18
N SER A 488 -6.49 -25.51 -5.27
CA SER A 488 -7.01 -26.39 -6.34
C SER A 488 -6.96 -25.76 -7.74
N ASN A 489 -6.83 -24.43 -7.82
CA ASN A 489 -6.76 -23.63 -9.04
C ASN A 489 -5.32 -23.39 -9.53
N VAL A 490 -4.32 -24.03 -8.91
CA VAL A 490 -2.93 -24.00 -9.33
C VAL A 490 -2.69 -25.01 -10.45
N ALA A 491 -1.83 -24.69 -11.41
CA ALA A 491 -1.54 -25.58 -12.54
C ALA A 491 -1.12 -26.99 -12.05
N PRO A 492 -1.48 -28.06 -12.79
CA PRO A 492 -1.21 -29.43 -12.35
C PRO A 492 0.28 -29.76 -12.43
N ALA A 493 0.67 -30.82 -11.71
CA ALA A 493 2.00 -31.43 -11.79
C ALA A 493 3.16 -30.43 -11.63
N GLU A 494 4.26 -30.64 -12.38
CA GLU A 494 5.48 -29.83 -12.34
C GLU A 494 5.29 -28.44 -12.94
N ASP A 495 4.27 -28.26 -13.78
CA ASP A 495 3.90 -26.96 -14.36
C ASP A 495 3.27 -26.02 -13.32
N GLY A 496 2.82 -26.55 -12.18
CA GLY A 496 2.28 -25.79 -11.05
C GLY A 496 3.33 -25.38 -10.04
N VAL A 497 3.57 -26.27 -9.07
CA VAL A 497 4.43 -26.02 -7.91
C VAL A 497 5.39 -27.18 -7.73
N ARG A 498 6.67 -26.84 -7.58
CA ARG A 498 7.74 -27.76 -7.19
C ARG A 498 8.24 -27.41 -5.80
N LEU A 499 8.24 -28.37 -4.88
CA LEU A 499 8.76 -28.22 -3.52
C LEU A 499 10.04 -29.04 -3.34
N LEU A 500 11.09 -28.40 -2.87
CA LEU A 500 12.41 -28.98 -2.64
C LEU A 500 12.87 -28.61 -1.23
N ASN A 501 13.21 -29.62 -0.42
CA ASN A 501 13.80 -29.44 0.91
C ASN A 501 12.99 -28.56 1.90
N LEU A 502 11.66 -28.57 1.84
CA LEU A 502 10.81 -27.92 2.84
C LEU A 502 11.02 -28.58 4.22
N ARG A 503 11.30 -27.76 5.25
CA ARG A 503 11.37 -28.22 6.64
C ARG A 503 10.24 -27.59 7.44
N ALA A 504 9.40 -28.41 8.06
CA ALA A 504 8.25 -27.95 8.83
C ALA A 504 8.26 -28.54 10.25
N SER A 505 8.07 -27.68 11.25
CA SER A 505 7.83 -28.03 12.65
C SER A 505 6.56 -27.31 13.10
N LEU A 506 5.44 -28.04 13.15
CA LEU A 506 4.10 -27.46 13.32
C LEU A 506 3.37 -28.07 14.52
N ALA A 507 2.28 -27.42 14.94
CA ALA A 507 1.38 -27.96 15.94
C ALA A 507 0.77 -29.32 15.51
N PRO A 508 0.39 -30.20 16.45
CA PRO A 508 -0.32 -31.44 16.13
C PRO A 508 -1.57 -31.21 15.28
N GLY A 509 -1.74 -32.00 14.22
CA GLY A 509 -2.87 -31.88 13.28
C GLY A 509 -2.63 -30.94 12.10
N ALA A 510 -1.50 -30.23 12.05
CA ALA A 510 -1.09 -29.44 10.89
C ALA A 510 -0.29 -30.28 9.87
N HIS A 511 -0.35 -29.90 8.61
CA HIS A 511 0.31 -30.60 7.51
C HIS A 511 1.59 -29.90 7.04
N ALA A 512 2.64 -30.64 6.71
CA ALA A 512 3.80 -30.01 6.06
C ALA A 512 3.41 -29.42 4.69
N VAL A 513 2.60 -30.14 3.92
CA VAL A 513 2.04 -29.70 2.65
C VAL A 513 0.58 -30.14 2.57
N ASP A 514 -0.33 -29.20 2.28
CA ASP A 514 -1.72 -29.45 1.91
C ASP A 514 -1.88 -29.14 0.41
N ASP A 515 -1.84 -30.18 -0.45
CA ASP A 515 -1.97 -30.03 -1.91
C ASP A 515 -3.40 -30.36 -2.35
N ARG A 516 -4.15 -29.33 -2.77
CA ARG A 516 -5.57 -29.45 -3.14
C ARG A 516 -5.81 -29.61 -4.64
N ARG A 517 -4.76 -29.75 -5.46
CA ARG A 517 -4.88 -29.90 -6.93
C ARG A 517 -5.55 -31.21 -7.37
N ALA A 518 -5.68 -32.19 -6.47
CA ALA A 518 -6.21 -33.53 -6.76
C ALA A 518 -7.58 -33.83 -6.12
N ILE A 519 -8.30 -32.83 -5.61
CA ILE A 519 -9.64 -33.00 -5.00
C ILE A 519 -10.74 -32.54 -5.97
N GLN A 520 -10.72 -32.99 -7.23
CA GLN A 520 -11.84 -32.85 -8.16
C GLN A 520 -12.43 -34.20 -8.54
#